data_AF-A0A7K2N049-F1
#
_entry.id   AF-A0A7K2N049-F1
#
_cell.length_a   1.000
_cell.length_b   1.000
_cell.length_c   1.000
_cell.angle_alpha   90.00
_cell.angle_beta   90.00
_cell.angle_gamma   90.00
#
_symmetry.space_group_name_H-M   'P 1'
#
loop_
_entity.id
_entity.type
_entity.pdbx_description
1 polymer ?
#
loop_
_entity_poly.entity_id
_entity_poly.type
_entity_poly.pdbx_seq_one_letter_code
_entity_poly.pdbx_strand_id
1 'polypeptide(L)'
;VLMPGMRLTLTLSPDAARGFSGEGGVLDALATDEAAADAELVSVLLAWEPRIDIADLAAASGLTAERVRAALVRLGTSGRVGYDTAEAAYFHRELPYDAERVERHNPRLRSARALVAAGAVALDGPVATVTADDGHVHRVREEAGVLSCSCLWWAKYRGGRGPCKHALAVRMVRRGADGAQGTVRIDGGSR
;
A
#
# COMPACT_ATOMS: atom_id res chain seq x y z
N VAL A 1 22.36 -0.06 35.56
CA VAL A 1 22.02 -1.33 34.88
C VAL A 1 22.65 -1.28 33.50
N LEU A 2 23.59 -2.18 33.19
CA LEU A 2 24.11 -2.36 31.83
C LEU A 2 23.26 -3.44 31.16
N MET A 3 22.74 -3.16 29.97
CA MET A 3 21.99 -4.12 29.15
C MET A 3 22.79 -4.39 27.87
N PRO A 4 23.76 -5.33 27.90
CA PRO A 4 24.57 -5.65 26.74
C PRO A 4 23.69 -6.10 25.57
N GLY A 5 23.90 -5.52 24.38
CA GLY A 5 23.13 -5.84 23.17
C GLY A 5 21.80 -5.09 23.03
N MET A 6 21.42 -4.24 23.98
CA MET A 6 20.17 -3.48 23.87
C MET A 6 20.31 -2.32 22.86
N ARG A 7 19.33 -2.20 21.96
CA ARG A 7 19.24 -1.12 20.97
C ARG A 7 17.94 -0.33 21.21
N LEU A 8 18.07 0.99 21.33
CA LEU A 8 16.93 1.91 21.34
C LEU A 8 16.89 2.64 20.00
N THR A 9 15.82 2.44 19.25
CA THR A 9 15.52 3.22 18.03
C THR A 9 14.41 4.20 18.35
N LEU A 10 14.72 5.50 18.31
CA LEU A 10 13.75 6.57 18.51
C LEU A 10 13.49 7.29 17.17
N THR A 11 12.24 7.27 16.71
CA THR A 11 11.80 8.02 15.54
C THR A 11 10.80 9.08 15.99
N LEU A 12 11.06 10.35 15.64
CA LEU A 12 10.23 11.49 16.01
C LEU A 12 9.58 12.09 14.77
N SER A 13 8.26 12.32 14.82
CA SER A 13 7.58 13.15 13.82
C SER A 13 7.75 14.64 14.16
N PRO A 14 7.66 15.55 13.18
CA PRO A 14 7.77 16.99 13.45
C PRO A 14 6.64 17.56 14.31
N ASP A 15 5.48 16.90 14.37
CA ASP A 15 4.30 17.28 15.13
C ASP A 15 3.37 16.06 15.33
N ALA A 16 2.52 16.09 16.37
CA ALA A 16 1.62 15.00 16.73
C ALA A 16 0.51 14.75 15.70
N ALA A 17 0.08 15.77 14.95
CA ALA A 17 -0.93 15.62 13.89
C ALA A 17 -0.32 15.16 12.56
N ARG A 18 1.01 15.00 12.48
CA ARG A 18 1.73 14.62 11.27
C ARG A 18 2.30 13.22 11.41
N GLY A 19 1.99 12.38 10.42
CA GLY A 19 2.64 11.08 10.27
C GLY A 19 4.14 11.19 9.96
N PHE A 20 4.83 10.06 9.97
CA PHE A 20 6.26 9.99 9.69
C PHE A 20 6.60 10.41 8.26
N SER A 21 7.77 11.05 8.13
CA SER A 21 8.33 11.40 6.84
C SER A 21 8.59 10.13 6.03
N GLY A 22 7.81 9.90 4.97
CA GLY A 22 7.98 8.73 4.08
C GLY A 22 6.78 7.79 4.05
N GLU A 23 5.79 7.95 4.92
CA GLU A 23 4.56 7.13 4.93
C GLU A 23 3.82 7.10 3.59
N GLY A 24 3.98 8.13 2.77
CA GLY A 24 3.41 8.09 1.43
C GLY A 24 3.98 6.98 0.53
N GLY A 25 5.21 6.53 0.78
CA GLY A 25 5.86 5.49 -0.02
C GLY A 25 5.19 4.12 0.11
N VAL A 26 4.42 3.87 1.18
CA VAL A 26 3.75 2.58 1.38
C VAL A 26 2.35 2.51 0.75
N LEU A 27 1.82 3.64 0.25
CA LEU A 27 0.44 3.73 -0.23
C LEU A 27 0.11 2.74 -1.36
N ASP A 28 1.08 2.43 -2.21
CA ASP A 28 0.89 1.50 -3.33
C ASP A 28 0.65 0.06 -2.89
N ALA A 29 1.29 -0.35 -1.79
CA ALA A 29 1.10 -1.67 -1.18
C ALA A 29 -0.23 -1.76 -0.41
N LEU A 30 -0.68 -0.65 0.18
CA LEU A 30 -1.97 -0.58 0.87
C LEU A 30 -3.17 -0.51 -0.08
N ALA A 31 -2.92 -0.15 -1.33
CA ALA A 31 -3.94 0.11 -2.35
C ALA A 31 -4.33 -1.11 -3.19
N THR A 32 -3.75 -2.29 -2.97
CA THR A 32 -4.21 -3.51 -3.66
C THR A 32 -5.54 -3.99 -3.08
N ASP A 33 -6.32 -4.70 -3.89
CA ASP A 33 -7.64 -5.19 -3.49
C ASP A 33 -7.51 -6.31 -2.44
N GLU A 34 -6.46 -7.12 -2.55
CA GLU A 34 -6.17 -8.25 -1.68
C GLU A 34 -5.52 -7.84 -0.35
N ALA A 35 -4.95 -6.62 -0.25
CA ALA A 35 -4.13 -6.21 0.88
C ALA A 35 -4.82 -6.43 2.23
N ALA A 36 -6.14 -6.20 2.29
CA ALA A 36 -6.90 -6.40 3.51
C ALA A 36 -7.01 -7.86 3.92
N ALA A 37 -7.47 -8.72 3.01
CA ALA A 37 -7.62 -10.15 3.24
C ALA A 37 -6.26 -10.83 3.50
N ASP A 38 -5.22 -10.43 2.76
CA ASP A 38 -3.86 -10.96 2.92
C ASP A 38 -3.29 -10.61 4.29
N ALA A 39 -3.57 -9.40 4.79
CA ALA A 39 -3.18 -9.00 6.13
C ALA A 39 -3.90 -9.81 7.22
N GLU A 40 -5.19 -10.12 7.07
CA GLU A 40 -5.89 -11.03 8.00
C GLU A 40 -5.22 -12.40 8.02
N LEU A 41 -5.02 -13.01 6.83
CA LEU A 41 -4.41 -14.33 6.69
C LEU A 41 -3.00 -14.36 7.29
N VAL A 42 -2.15 -13.42 6.88
CA VAL A 42 -0.77 -13.33 7.39
C VAL A 42 -0.76 -13.10 8.90
N SER A 43 -1.70 -12.31 9.46
CA SER A 43 -1.75 -12.05 10.90
C SER A 43 -1.95 -13.30 11.76
N VAL A 44 -2.70 -14.30 11.24
CA VAL A 44 -2.91 -15.59 11.92
C VAL A 44 -1.64 -16.44 11.91
N LEU A 45 -0.80 -16.27 10.89
CA LEU A 45 0.44 -17.02 10.71
C LEU A 45 1.64 -16.37 11.42
N LEU A 46 1.48 -15.19 11.99
CA LEU A 46 2.53 -14.56 12.78
C LEU A 46 2.77 -15.37 14.06
N ALA A 47 3.91 -16.05 14.11
CA ALA A 47 4.43 -16.63 15.34
C ALA A 47 5.06 -15.53 16.22
N TRP A 48 5.18 -15.81 17.53
CA TRP A 48 5.91 -14.98 18.51
C TRP A 48 7.43 -15.06 18.32
N GLU A 49 7.89 -14.84 17.08
CA GLU A 49 9.30 -14.85 16.71
C GLU A 49 9.89 -13.43 16.75
N PRO A 50 11.16 -13.27 17.13
CA PRO A 50 11.82 -11.97 17.17
C PRO A 50 12.03 -11.37 15.77
N ARG A 51 11.99 -12.21 14.73
CA ARG A 51 12.10 -11.82 13.32
C ARG A 51 11.04 -12.57 12.52
N ILE A 52 10.32 -11.83 11.68
CA ILE A 52 9.37 -12.38 10.73
C ILE A 52 10.09 -12.64 9.40
N ASP A 53 10.10 -13.90 8.95
CA ASP A 53 10.62 -14.28 7.64
C ASP A 53 9.53 -14.27 6.57
N ILE A 54 9.78 -13.59 5.45
CA ILE A 54 8.81 -13.42 4.36
C ILE A 54 8.67 -14.72 3.55
N ALA A 55 9.76 -15.48 3.37
CA ALA A 55 9.73 -16.72 2.61
C ALA A 55 8.95 -17.81 3.37
N ASP A 56 9.15 -17.90 4.68
CA ASP A 56 8.40 -18.84 5.52
C ASP A 56 6.90 -18.50 5.52
N LEU A 57 6.56 -17.21 5.66
CA LEU A 57 5.17 -16.76 5.56
C LEU A 57 4.56 -17.02 4.17
N ALA A 58 5.33 -16.82 3.10
CA ALA A 58 4.87 -17.13 1.74
C ALA A 58 4.57 -18.62 1.59
N ALA A 59 5.45 -19.49 2.08
CA ALA A 59 5.24 -20.93 2.09
C ALA A 59 4.01 -21.34 2.93
N ALA A 60 3.84 -20.76 4.12
CA ALA A 60 2.74 -21.10 5.02
C ALA A 60 1.37 -20.56 4.55
N SER A 61 1.36 -19.38 3.92
CA SER A 61 0.11 -18.73 3.46
C SER A 61 -0.29 -19.11 2.03
N GLY A 62 0.63 -19.65 1.24
CA GLY A 62 0.46 -19.83 -0.20
C GLY A 62 0.46 -18.52 -1.00
N LEU A 63 0.77 -17.38 -0.37
CA LEU A 63 0.86 -16.08 -1.04
C LEU A 63 2.24 -15.87 -1.67
N THR A 64 2.31 -15.02 -2.69
CA THR A 64 3.60 -14.56 -3.21
C THR A 64 4.33 -13.70 -2.18
N ALA A 65 5.67 -13.67 -2.24
CA ALA A 65 6.47 -12.82 -1.36
C ALA A 65 6.10 -11.33 -1.46
N GLU A 66 5.63 -10.88 -2.62
CA GLU A 66 5.14 -9.51 -2.82
C GLU A 66 3.84 -9.25 -2.03
N ARG A 67 2.87 -10.17 -2.10
CA ARG A 67 1.62 -10.08 -1.34
C ARG A 67 1.86 -10.17 0.17
N VAL A 68 2.76 -11.06 0.61
CA VAL A 68 3.19 -11.12 2.02
C VAL A 68 3.82 -9.79 2.46
N ARG A 69 4.69 -9.19 1.64
CA ARG A 69 5.29 -7.89 1.96
C ARG A 69 4.22 -6.79 2.06
N ALA A 70 3.26 -6.76 1.15
CA ALA A 70 2.16 -5.81 1.19
C ALA A 70 1.26 -5.99 2.43
N ALA A 71 0.99 -7.25 2.80
CA ALA A 71 0.27 -7.61 4.03
C ALA A 71 1.01 -7.13 5.28
N LEU A 72 2.32 -7.37 5.38
CA LEU A 72 3.17 -6.91 6.48
C LEU A 72 3.24 -5.38 6.56
N VAL A 73 3.28 -4.68 5.43
CA VAL A 73 3.17 -3.22 5.38
C VAL A 73 1.84 -2.77 6.00
N ARG A 74 0.73 -3.40 5.63
CA ARG A 74 -0.60 -3.07 6.18
C ARG A 74 -0.70 -3.34 7.67
N LEU A 75 -0.22 -4.50 8.13
CA LEU A 75 -0.12 -4.84 9.56
C LEU A 75 0.79 -3.85 10.31
N GLY A 76 1.87 -3.38 9.69
CA GLY A 76 2.75 -2.37 10.25
C GLY A 76 2.06 -1.03 10.47
N THR A 77 1.26 -0.57 9.50
CA THR A 77 0.50 0.69 9.64
C THR A 77 -0.58 0.65 10.73
N SER A 78 -1.09 -0.53 11.06
CA SER A 78 -2.02 -0.74 12.19
C SER A 78 -1.31 -1.00 13.52
N GLY A 79 0.02 -1.23 13.49
CA GLY A 79 0.88 -1.41 14.65
C GLY A 79 0.95 -2.84 15.19
N ARG A 80 0.45 -3.83 14.42
CA ARG A 80 0.51 -5.29 14.66
C ARG A 80 1.89 -5.91 14.42
N VAL A 81 2.69 -5.27 13.59
CA VAL A 81 4.11 -5.60 13.40
C VAL A 81 4.91 -4.32 13.47
N GLY A 82 6.13 -4.42 13.98
CA GLY A 82 7.13 -3.37 13.84
C GLY A 82 8.08 -3.67 12.69
N TYR A 83 8.86 -2.67 12.28
CA TYR A 83 9.99 -2.86 11.37
C TYR A 83 11.25 -2.35 12.06
N ASP A 84 12.23 -3.22 12.26
CA ASP A 84 13.55 -2.88 12.79
C ASP A 84 14.42 -2.41 11.62
N THR A 85 14.81 -1.14 11.64
CA THR A 85 15.63 -0.52 10.60
C THR A 85 17.07 -0.98 10.61
N ALA A 86 17.59 -1.44 11.75
CA ALA A 86 18.96 -1.90 11.88
C ALA A 86 19.10 -3.38 11.46
N GLU A 87 18.07 -4.20 11.71
CA GLU A 87 18.02 -5.60 11.24
C GLU A 87 17.34 -5.77 9.86
N ALA A 88 16.79 -4.68 9.32
CA ALA A 88 16.00 -4.64 8.09
C ALA A 88 14.93 -5.75 8.05
N ALA A 89 14.16 -5.86 9.14
CA ALA A 89 13.25 -6.98 9.37
C ALA A 89 11.94 -6.54 10.01
N TYR A 90 10.87 -7.27 9.71
CA TYR A 90 9.63 -7.17 10.48
C TYR A 90 9.76 -7.96 11.78
N PHE A 91 9.12 -7.48 12.84
CA PHE A 91 9.02 -8.17 14.12
C PHE A 91 7.60 -8.07 14.68
N HIS A 92 7.23 -9.02 15.54
CA HIS A 92 5.89 -9.05 16.12
C HIS A 92 5.68 -7.92 17.15
N ARG A 93 4.55 -7.20 17.06
CA ARG A 93 4.18 -6.13 18.00
C ARG A 93 2.67 -6.09 18.20
N GLU A 94 2.14 -6.47 19.35
CA GLU A 94 0.69 -6.45 19.53
C GLU A 94 0.14 -5.06 19.87
N LEU A 95 -0.56 -4.45 18.92
CA LEU A 95 -1.64 -3.49 19.17
C LEU A 95 -2.95 -4.08 18.64
N PRO A 96 -4.12 -3.72 19.22
CA PRO A 96 -5.42 -4.11 18.67
C PRO A 96 -5.53 -3.70 17.20
N TYR A 97 -5.90 -4.66 16.34
CA TYR A 97 -6.01 -4.43 14.91
C TYR A 97 -7.41 -3.97 14.53
N ASP A 98 -7.43 -2.92 13.72
CA ASP A 98 -8.63 -2.30 13.18
C ASP A 98 -8.35 -1.93 11.72
N ALA A 99 -8.97 -2.66 10.79
CA ALA A 99 -8.83 -2.45 9.36
C ALA A 99 -9.21 -1.02 8.93
N GLU A 100 -10.21 -0.41 9.58
CA GLU A 100 -10.69 0.93 9.28
C GLU A 100 -9.68 2.00 9.74
N ARG A 101 -8.88 1.71 10.77
CA ARG A 101 -7.83 2.62 11.26
C ARG A 101 -6.80 2.95 10.17
N VAL A 102 -6.51 2.01 9.27
CA VAL A 102 -5.58 2.23 8.14
C VAL A 102 -6.11 3.33 7.21
N GLU A 103 -7.40 3.32 6.89
CA GLU A 103 -8.00 4.35 6.03
C GLU A 103 -8.13 5.70 6.72
N ARG A 104 -8.44 5.70 8.03
CA ARG A 104 -8.48 6.94 8.83
C ARG A 104 -7.14 7.65 8.82
N HIS A 105 -6.04 6.91 8.97
CA HIS A 105 -4.68 7.45 9.02
C HIS A 105 -4.06 7.78 7.65
N ASN A 106 -4.64 7.27 6.55
CA ASN A 106 -4.12 7.47 5.20
C ASN A 106 -5.10 8.27 4.32
N PRO A 107 -5.24 9.60 4.53
CA PRO A 107 -6.24 10.41 3.83
C PRO A 107 -6.07 10.41 2.30
N ARG A 108 -4.85 10.24 1.78
CA ARG A 108 -4.61 10.09 0.34
C ARG A 108 -5.13 8.77 -0.22
N LEU A 109 -5.03 7.68 0.54
CA LEU A 109 -5.60 6.38 0.17
C LEU A 109 -7.13 6.48 0.13
N ARG A 110 -7.73 7.03 1.19
CA ARG A 110 -9.18 7.27 1.26
C ARG A 110 -9.68 8.12 0.09
N SER A 111 -8.98 9.22 -0.23
CA SER A 111 -9.36 10.09 -1.34
C SER A 111 -9.19 9.41 -2.70
N ALA A 112 -8.18 8.55 -2.87
CA ALA A 112 -7.99 7.79 -4.11
C ALA A 112 -9.12 6.77 -4.31
N ARG A 113 -9.49 6.02 -3.25
CA ARG A 113 -10.62 5.10 -3.29
C ARG A 113 -11.94 5.81 -3.62
N ALA A 114 -12.16 6.99 -3.06
CA ALA A 114 -13.34 7.81 -3.39
C ALA A 114 -13.40 8.18 -4.89
N LEU A 115 -12.28 8.60 -5.48
CA LEU A 115 -12.20 8.89 -6.93
C LEU A 115 -12.50 7.65 -7.78
N VAL A 116 -12.00 6.48 -7.40
CA VAL A 116 -12.28 5.22 -8.09
C VAL A 116 -13.76 4.85 -7.98
N ALA A 117 -14.33 4.91 -6.78
CA ALA A 117 -15.74 4.61 -6.53
C ALA A 117 -16.69 5.56 -7.28
N ALA A 118 -16.29 6.81 -7.48
CA ALA A 118 -17.03 7.80 -8.26
C ALA A 118 -16.90 7.61 -9.80
N GLY A 119 -16.13 6.62 -10.26
CA GLY A 119 -15.86 6.44 -11.70
C GLY A 119 -15.09 7.61 -12.33
N ALA A 120 -14.35 8.37 -11.52
CA ALA A 120 -13.77 9.64 -11.93
C ALA A 120 -12.46 9.52 -12.73
N VAL A 121 -12.04 8.29 -13.04
CA VAL A 121 -10.79 7.97 -13.74
C VAL A 121 -11.10 7.43 -15.14
N ALA A 122 -10.65 8.13 -16.17
CA ALA A 122 -10.69 7.68 -17.55
C ALA A 122 -9.28 7.36 -18.05
N LEU A 123 -9.05 6.12 -18.50
CA LEU A 123 -7.77 5.68 -19.06
C LEU A 123 -7.72 5.95 -20.58
N ASP A 124 -6.60 6.47 -21.08
CA ASP A 124 -6.31 6.73 -22.49
C ASP A 124 -4.84 6.38 -22.80
N GLY A 125 -4.59 5.08 -22.98
CA GLY A 125 -3.25 4.54 -23.16
C GLY A 125 -2.30 4.93 -22.01
N PRO A 126 -1.13 5.55 -22.28
CA PRO A 126 -0.19 5.96 -21.24
C PRO A 126 -0.68 7.16 -20.42
N VAL A 127 -1.70 7.88 -20.88
CA VAL A 127 -2.29 9.03 -20.17
C VAL A 127 -3.61 8.61 -19.53
N ALA A 128 -3.94 9.18 -18.38
CA ALA A 128 -5.23 9.05 -17.75
C ALA A 128 -5.72 10.42 -17.30
N THR A 129 -7.04 10.59 -17.32
CA THR A 129 -7.73 11.80 -16.89
C THR A 129 -8.47 11.49 -15.60
N VAL A 130 -8.25 12.31 -14.57
CA VAL A 130 -8.94 12.21 -13.27
C VAL A 130 -9.70 13.50 -13.01
N THR A 131 -11.02 13.39 -12.87
CA THR A 131 -11.89 14.54 -12.57
C THR A 131 -12.12 14.61 -11.06
N ALA A 132 -11.64 15.67 -10.41
CA ALA A 132 -11.87 15.87 -8.98
C ALA A 132 -13.33 16.28 -8.69
N ASP A 133 -13.75 16.17 -7.44
CA ASP A 133 -15.13 16.47 -6.99
C ASP A 133 -15.56 17.92 -7.27
N ASP A 134 -14.59 18.84 -7.36
CA ASP A 134 -14.78 20.25 -7.71
C ASP A 134 -14.81 20.52 -9.23
N GLY A 135 -14.75 19.46 -10.05
CA GLY A 135 -14.75 19.53 -11.51
C GLY A 135 -13.37 19.77 -12.12
N HIS A 136 -12.31 19.97 -11.33
CA HIS A 136 -10.97 20.16 -11.88
C HIS A 136 -10.42 18.86 -12.48
N VAL A 137 -9.82 18.99 -13.67
CA VAL A 137 -9.26 17.86 -14.41
C VAL A 137 -7.75 17.78 -14.21
N HIS A 138 -7.29 16.61 -13.76
CA HIS A 138 -5.87 16.27 -13.63
C HIS A 138 -5.46 15.21 -14.64
N ARG A 139 -4.31 15.41 -15.27
CA ARG A 139 -3.70 14.42 -16.16
C ARG A 139 -2.65 13.63 -15.41
N VAL A 140 -2.72 12.31 -15.52
CA VAL A 140 -1.73 11.37 -15.00
C VAL A 140 -1.06 10.70 -16.19
N ARG A 141 0.27 10.68 -16.25
CA ARG A 141 1.03 10.00 -17.30
C ARG A 141 1.84 8.88 -16.69
N GLU A 142 1.79 7.72 -17.31
CA GLU A 142 2.71 6.62 -17.05
C GLU A 142 3.84 6.60 -18.05
N GLU A 143 5.04 6.43 -17.52
CA GLU A 143 6.25 6.23 -18.28
C GLU A 143 7.14 5.26 -17.50
N ALA A 144 7.50 4.13 -18.12
CA ALA A 144 8.33 3.09 -17.51
C ALA A 144 7.87 2.65 -16.10
N GLY A 145 6.56 2.46 -15.89
CA GLY A 145 5.98 2.06 -14.59
C GLY A 145 5.87 3.17 -13.55
N VAL A 146 6.35 4.37 -13.85
CA VAL A 146 6.28 5.55 -12.99
C VAL A 146 5.10 6.42 -13.40
N LEU A 147 4.26 6.76 -12.42
CA LEU A 147 3.14 7.68 -12.61
C LEU A 147 3.52 9.11 -12.23
N SER A 148 3.35 10.03 -13.16
CA SER A 148 3.44 11.48 -12.94
C SER A 148 2.06 12.13 -13.03
N CYS A 149 1.84 13.27 -12.38
CA CYS A 149 0.53 13.93 -12.35
C CYS A 149 0.64 15.44 -12.51
N SER A 150 -0.36 16.08 -13.12
CA SER A 150 -0.41 17.55 -13.26
C SER A 150 -0.82 18.30 -11.98
N CYS A 151 -1.10 17.61 -10.87
CA CYS A 151 -1.54 18.25 -9.63
C CYS A 151 -0.39 18.91 -8.85
N LEU A 152 -0.75 19.86 -7.96
CA LEU A 152 0.20 20.60 -7.13
C LEU A 152 1.09 19.71 -6.26
N TRP A 153 0.54 18.60 -5.73
CA TRP A 153 1.32 17.65 -4.92
C TRP A 153 2.50 17.07 -5.71
N TRP A 154 2.24 16.64 -6.95
CA TRP A 154 3.29 16.12 -7.81
C TRP A 154 4.27 17.22 -8.21
N ALA A 155 3.78 18.40 -8.58
CA ALA A 155 4.63 19.54 -8.91
C ALA A 155 5.63 19.86 -7.78
N LYS A 156 5.19 19.75 -6.52
CA LYS A 156 6.00 20.04 -5.34
C LYS A 156 6.94 18.90 -4.93
N TYR A 157 6.48 17.64 -5.01
CA TYR A 157 7.20 16.52 -4.37
C TYR A 157 7.71 15.46 -5.34
N ARG A 158 7.25 15.42 -6.60
CA ARG A 158 7.70 14.52 -7.67
C ARG A 158 7.88 13.05 -7.23
N GLY A 159 6.94 12.54 -6.44
CA GLY A 159 6.96 11.17 -5.92
C GLY A 159 7.80 10.94 -4.65
N GLY A 160 8.67 11.87 -4.24
CA GLY A 160 9.51 11.72 -3.04
C GLY A 160 8.75 11.68 -1.71
N ARG A 161 7.42 11.91 -1.73
CA ARG A 161 6.51 11.77 -0.59
C ARG A 161 5.40 10.76 -0.87
N GLY A 162 5.62 9.83 -1.80
CA GLY A 162 4.61 8.90 -2.32
C GLY A 162 3.64 9.53 -3.32
N PRO A 163 2.77 8.70 -3.94
CA PRO A 163 1.84 9.15 -4.96
C PRO A 163 0.83 10.17 -4.41
N CYS A 164 0.36 11.05 -5.30
CA CYS A 164 -0.84 11.85 -5.03
C CYS A 164 -2.09 10.97 -5.14
N LYS A 165 -3.25 11.46 -4.66
CA LYS A 165 -4.52 10.72 -4.76
C LYS A 165 -4.89 10.33 -6.20
N HIS A 166 -4.58 11.18 -7.19
CA HIS A 166 -4.90 10.92 -8.60
C HIS A 166 -4.05 9.82 -9.21
N ALA A 167 -2.73 9.87 -9.00
CA ALA A 167 -1.81 8.82 -9.46
C ALA A 167 -2.14 7.47 -8.79
N LEU A 168 -2.47 7.50 -7.50
CA LEU A 168 -2.88 6.31 -6.77
C LEU A 168 -4.19 5.72 -7.31
N ALA A 169 -5.19 6.56 -7.59
CA ALA A 169 -6.46 6.14 -8.20
C ALA A 169 -6.25 5.53 -9.60
N VAL A 170 -5.41 6.13 -10.45
CA VAL A 170 -5.07 5.58 -11.77
C VAL A 170 -4.39 4.21 -11.65
N ARG A 171 -3.48 4.04 -10.68
CA ARG A 171 -2.83 2.76 -10.43
C ARG A 171 -3.84 1.67 -10.02
N MET A 172 -4.78 2.00 -9.14
CA MET A 172 -5.87 1.09 -8.74
C MET A 172 -6.68 0.63 -9.97
N VAL A 173 -7.11 1.58 -10.81
CA VAL A 173 -7.93 1.26 -12.00
C VAL A 173 -7.16 0.43 -13.03
N ARG A 174 -5.88 0.72 -13.26
CA ARG A 174 -5.04 -0.08 -14.17
C ARG A 174 -4.87 -1.52 -13.67
N ARG A 175 -4.58 -1.72 -12.38
CA ARG A 175 -4.50 -3.06 -11.78
C ARG A 175 -5.80 -3.84 -11.94
N GLY A 176 -6.94 -3.20 -11.72
CA GLY A 176 -8.25 -3.82 -11.92
C GLY A 176 -8.53 -4.18 -13.39
N ALA A 177 -8.11 -3.33 -14.34
CA ALA A 177 -8.24 -3.59 -15.77
C ALA A 177 -7.34 -4.75 -16.24
N ASP A 178 -6.12 -4.85 -15.72
CA ASP A 178 -5.18 -5.94 -16.01
C ASP A 178 -5.69 -7.28 -15.43
N GLY A 179 -6.26 -7.26 -14.22
CA GLY A 179 -6.89 -8.43 -13.60
C GLY A 179 -8.13 -8.94 -14.35
N ALA A 180 -8.92 -8.04 -14.94
CA ALA A 180 -10.06 -8.40 -15.78
C ALA A 180 -9.64 -9.00 -17.13
N GLN A 181 -8.50 -8.58 -17.70
CA GLN A 181 -7.98 -9.12 -18.96
C GLN A 181 -7.32 -10.50 -18.80
N GLY A 182 -6.85 -10.85 -17.59
CA GLY A 182 -6.25 -12.15 -17.26
C GLY A 182 -7.24 -13.32 -17.09
N THR A 183 -8.56 -13.07 -17.07
CA THR A 183 -9.59 -14.12 -16.99
C THR A 183 -10.07 -14.55 -18.37
N VAL A 184 -9.17 -15.12 -19.18
CA VAL A 184 -9.58 -15.86 -20.39
C VAL A 184 -10.27 -17.15 -19.96
N ARG A 185 -11.54 -17.30 -20.36
CA ARG A 185 -12.35 -18.52 -20.17
C ARG A 185 -11.61 -19.73 -20.72
N ILE A 186 -11.31 -20.69 -19.85
CA ILE A 186 -11.03 -22.06 -20.30
C ILE A 186 -12.39 -22.64 -20.67
N ASP A 187 -12.75 -22.53 -21.95
CA ASP A 187 -13.87 -23.28 -22.51
C ASP A 187 -13.48 -24.75 -22.51
N GLY A 188 -14.10 -25.51 -21.62
CA GLY A 188 -14.02 -26.96 -21.56
C GLY A 188 -14.57 -27.58 -22.84
N GLY A 189 -13.68 -27.91 -23.78
CA GLY A 189 -13.97 -28.73 -24.95
C GLY A 189 -13.74 -30.20 -24.64
N SER A 190 -14.79 -30.92 -24.24
CA SER A 190 -14.82 -32.38 -24.27
C SER A 190 -14.98 -32.85 -25.72
N ARG A 191 -14.07 -33.71 -26.18
CA ARG A 191 -14.32 -34.87 -27.04
C ARG A 191 -13.07 -35.74 -27.12
#